data_AF-A0A480A3M5-F1
#
_entry.id   AF-A0A480A3M5-F1
#
_cell.length_a   1.000
_cell.length_b   1.000
_cell.length_c   1.000
_cell.angle_alpha   90.00
_cell.angle_beta   90.00
_cell.angle_gamma   90.00
#
_symmetry.space_group_name_H-M   'P 1'
#
loop_
_entity.id
_entity.type
_entity.pdbx_description
1 polymer ?
#
loop_
_entity_poly.entity_id
_entity_poly.type
_entity_poly.pdbx_seq_one_letter_code
_entity_poly.pdbx_strand_id
1 'polypeptide(L)' 'MGYLIDTNIILIIAQPHHPMCAESLNALATLRRQKENFYLTHQNLVEFWRSATRPIEKNGLGMSLIALSTSRGS' A
#
# COMPACT_ATOMS: atom_id res chain seq x y z
N MET A 1 -0.89 -1.57 21.51
CA MET A 1 -0.66 -2.84 20.80
C MET A 1 0.20 -2.58 19.56
N GLY A 2 0.73 -3.61 18.91
CA GLY A 2 1.48 -3.48 17.65
C GLY A 2 0.78 -4.22 16.53
N TYR A 3 0.61 -3.58 15.38
CA TYR A 3 -0.02 -4.17 14.20
C TYR A 3 1.00 -4.32 13.08
N LEU A 4 1.20 -5.55 12.61
CA LEU A 4 1.93 -5.80 11.38
C LEU A 4 0.99 -5.52 10.20
N ILE A 5 1.41 -4.64 9.30
CA ILE A 5 0.61 -4.30 8.12
C ILE A 5 0.82 -5.37 7.05
N ASP A 6 -0.29 -5.96 6.61
CA ASP A 6 -0.28 -6.92 5.50
C ASP A 6 0.08 -6.24 4.17
N THR A 7 0.75 -6.97 3.29
CA THR A 7 1.14 -6.50 1.96
C THR A 7 -0.07 -6.00 1.15
N ASN A 8 -1.24 -6.62 1.29
CA ASN A 8 -2.44 -6.21 0.55
C ASN A 8 -2.90 -4.80 0.93
N ILE A 9 -2.75 -4.39 2.20
CA ILE A 9 -3.08 -3.03 2.62
C ILE A 9 -2.16 -2.04 1.91
N ILE A 10 -0.87 -2.36 1.79
CA ILE A 10 0.13 -1.53 1.08
C ILE A 10 -0.22 -1.45 -0.42
N LEU A 11 -0.61 -2.57 -1.05
CA LEU A 11 -1.01 -2.62 -2.45
C LEU A 11 -2.29 -1.81 -2.73
N ILE A 12 -3.26 -1.83 -1.81
CA ILE A 12 -4.52 -1.09 -1.93
C ILE A 12 -4.25 0.42 -1.83
N ILE A 13 -3.48 0.88 -0.83
CA ILE A 13 -3.23 2.32 -0.65
C ILE A 13 -2.31 2.90 -1.74
N ALA A 14 -1.53 2.06 -2.43
CA ALA A 14 -0.74 2.46 -3.61
C ALA A 14 -1.61 2.70 -4.86
N GLN A 15 -2.91 2.39 -4.81
CA GLN A 15 -3.86 2.55 -5.91
C GLN A 15 -4.99 3.50 -5.49
N PRO A 16 -4.88 4.82 -5.73
CA PRO A 16 -5.87 5.81 -5.29
C PRO A 16 -7.31 5.53 -5.78
N HIS A 17 -7.45 4.90 -6.94
CA HIS A 17 -8.75 4.54 -7.52
C HIS A 17 -9.28 3.18 -7.06
N HIS A 18 -8.55 2.45 -6.21
CA HIS A 18 -9.02 1.17 -5.68
C HIS A 18 -10.22 1.43 -4.75
N PRO A 19 -11.35 0.70 -4.89
CA PRO A 19 -12.57 0.95 -4.11
C PRO A 19 -12.34 0.98 -2.59
N MET A 20 -11.44 0.12 -2.10
CA MET A 20 -11.10 0.03 -0.67
C MET A 20 -9.98 0.98 -0.20
N CYS A 21 -9.45 1.85 -1.06
CA CYS A 21 -8.33 2.73 -0.70
C CYS A 21 -8.71 3.67 0.45
N ALA A 22 -9.85 4.36 0.32
CA ALA A 22 -10.35 5.27 1.34
C ALA A 22 -10.63 4.56 2.67
N GLU A 23 -11.27 3.38 2.63
CA GLU A 23 -11.56 2.59 3.83
C GLU A 23 -10.29 2.11 4.53
N SER A 24 -9.30 1.63 3.77
CA SER A 24 -8.01 1.18 4.30
C SER A 24 -7.27 2.34 4.98
N LEU A 25 -7.24 3.51 4.35
CA LEU A 25 -6.65 4.72 4.94
C LEU A 25 -7.40 5.16 6.21
N ASN A 26 -8.73 5.08 6.23
CA ASN A 26 -9.54 5.40 7.40
C ASN A 26 -9.29 4.45 8.57
N ALA A 27 -9.12 3.15 8.30
CA ALA A 27 -8.77 2.16 9.30
C ALA A 27 -7.39 2.46 9.92
N LEU A 28 -6.38 2.72 9.08
CA LEU A 28 -5.05 3.12 9.53
C LEU A 28 -5.09 4.44 10.32
N ALA A 29 -5.86 5.43 9.87
CA ALA A 29 -6.03 6.68 10.60
C ALA A 29 -6.68 6.47 11.98
N THR A 30 -7.63 5.54 12.08
CA THR A 30 -8.31 5.19 13.33
C THR A 30 -7.35 4.57 14.34
N LEU A 31 -6.58 3.56 13.93
CA LEU A 31 -5.57 2.93 14.76
C LEU A 31 -4.46 3.93 15.14
N ARG A 32 -4.07 4.83 14.23
CA ARG A 32 -3.10 5.89 14.53
C ARG A 32 -3.61 6.86 15.60
N ARG A 33 -4.89 7.25 15.57
CA ARG A 33 -5.50 8.09 16.63
C ARG A 33 -5.53 7.39 17.98
N GLN A 34 -5.60 6.06 17.99
CA GLN A 34 -5.50 5.24 19.21
C GLN A 34 -4.04 5.07 19.70
N LYS A 35 -3.06 5.72 19.05
CA LYS A 35 -1.63 5.60 19.36
C LYS A 35 -1.09 4.18 19.21
N GLU A 36 -1.70 3.42 18.31
CA GLU A 36 -1.23 2.09 17.95
C GLU A 36 -0.02 2.18 17.03
N ASN A 37 0.91 1.22 17.17
CA ASN A 37 2.11 1.16 16.35
C ASN A 37 1.89 0.27 15.12
N PHE A 38 2.36 0.73 13.96
CA PHE A 38 2.39 -0.04 12.73
C PHE A 38 3.79 -0.53 12.42
N TYR A 39 3.90 -1.78 12.03
CA TYR A 39 5.15 -2.41 11.66
C TYR A 39 5.08 -2.90 10.21
N LEU A 40 6.23 -2.84 9.56
CA LEU A 40 6.48 -3.41 8.24
C LEU A 40 7.67 -4.33 8.35
N THR A 41 7.61 -5.46 7.64
CA THR A 41 8.75 -6.37 7.52
C THR A 41 9.42 -6.21 6.16
N HIS A 42 10.66 -6.68 6.05
CA HIS A 42 11.34 -6.81 4.77
C HIS A 42 10.53 -7.67 3.79
N GLN A 43 9.87 -8.72 4.27
CA GLN A 43 9.01 -9.56 3.44
C GLN A 43 7.85 -8.78 2.82
N ASN A 44 7.18 -7.89 3.58
CA ASN A 44 6.10 -7.06 3.03
C ASN A 44 6.57 -6.19 1.86
N LEU A 45 7.79 -5.65 1.95
CA LEU A 45 8.37 -4.83 0.88
C LEU A 45 8.70 -5.65 -0.37
N VAL A 46 9.24 -6.86 -0.19
CA VAL A 46 9.55 -7.78 -1.30
C VAL A 46 8.27 -8.22 -2.02
N GLU A 47 7.23 -8.59 -1.26
CA GLU A 47 5.94 -8.98 -1.83
C GLU A 47 5.23 -7.81 -2.51
N PHE A 48 5.28 -6.62 -1.92
CA PHE A 48 4.75 -5.40 -2.54
C PHE A 48 5.44 -5.14 -3.87
N TRP A 49 6.78 -5.10 -3.90
CA TRP A 49 7.53 -4.84 -5.13
C TRP A 49 7.23 -5.86 -6.22
N ARG A 50 7.19 -7.15 -5.85
CA ARG A 50 6.89 -8.24 -6.77
C ARG A 50 5.50 -8.08 -7.39
N SER A 51 4.49 -7.74 -6.61
CA SER A 51 3.12 -7.58 -7.08
C SER A 51 2.91 -6.27 -7.85
N ALA A 52 3.51 -5.18 -7.38
CA ALA A 52 3.40 -3.85 -7.99
C ALA A 52 4.03 -3.80 -9.38
N THR A 53 5.23 -4.37 -9.55
CA THR A 53 6.01 -4.29 -10.79
C THR A 53 5.73 -5.42 -11.79
N ARG A 54 5.06 -6.49 -11.37
CA ARG A 54 4.69 -7.58 -12.27
C ARG A 54 3.76 -7.04 -13.38
N PRO A 55 3.95 -7.44 -14.64
CA PRO A 55 3.09 -7.01 -15.74
C PRO A 55 1.63 -7.38 -15.52
N ILE A 56 0.71 -6.55 -16.03
CA ILE A 56 -0.74 -6.74 -15.89
C ILE A 56 -1.18 -8.06 -16.53
N GLU A 57 -0.56 -8.45 -17.64
CA GLU A 57 -0.80 -9.70 -18.37
C GLU A 57 -0.49 -10.95 -17.53
N LYS A 58 0.23 -10.77 -16.42
CA LYS A 58 0.55 -11.83 -15.46
C LYS A 58 -0.12 -11.62 -14.10
N ASN A 59 -1.23 -10.88 -14.02
CA ASN A 59 -1.93 -10.56 -12.76
C ASN A 59 -1.06 -9.73 -11.79
N GLY A 60 -0.25 -8.81 -12.31
CA GLY A 60 0.41 -7.77 -11.51
C GLY A 60 -0.26 -6.40 -11.69
N LEU A 61 0.29 -5.36 -11.05
CA LEU A 61 -0.24 -4.00 -11.16
C LEU A 61 0.42 -3.16 -12.26
N GLY A 62 1.50 -3.64 -12.89
CA GLY A 62 2.19 -2.94 -13.97
C GLY A 62 2.72 -1.55 -13.59
N MET A 63 2.93 -1.27 -12.31
CA MET A 63 3.41 0.03 -11.84
C MET A 63 4.85 0.24 -12.33
N SER A 64 5.04 1.25 -13.18
CA SER A 64 6.38 1.71 -13.58
C SER A 64 6.93 2.68 -12.54
N LEU A 65 8.25 2.65 -12.32
CA LEU A 65 8.97 3.53 -11.38
C LEU A 65 8.70 5.03 -11.64
N ILE A 66 8.33 5.40 -12.87
CA ILE A 66 8.06 6.78 -13.30
C ILE A 66 6.73 7.31 -12.75
N ALA A 67 5.75 6.45 -12.44
CA ALA A 67 4.45 6.90 -11.91
C ALA A 67 4.50 7.32 -10.43
N LEU A 68 5.55 6.93 -9.70
CA LEU A 68 5.69 7.17 -8.26
C LEU A 68 6.20 8.58 -7.90
N SER A 69 6.61 9.40 -8.88
CA SER A 69 7.12 10.76 -8.65
C SER A 69 6.07 11.88 -8.76
N THR A 70 4.81 11.60 -9.11
CA THR A 70 3.91 12.63 -9.67
C THR A 70 2.58 12.82 -8.92
N SER A 71 2.55 12.73 -7.58
CA SER A 71 1.35 13.14 -6.82
C SER A 71 1.62 13.72 -5.42
N ARG A 72 2.61 14.60 -5.28
CA ARG A 72 2.69 15.55 -4.14
C ARG A 72 2.99 16.94 -4.68
N GLY A 73 1.95 17.69 -5.00
CA GLY A 73 2.07 19.07 -5.42
C GLY A 73 0.80 19.58 -6.08
N SER A 74 -0.22 19.86 -5.27
CA SER A 74 -1.24 20.90 -5.44
C SER A 74 -2.11 20.95 -4.21
#